data_AF-A0A355BI49-F1
#
_entry.id   AF-A0A355BI49-F1
#
_cell.length_a   1.000
_cell.length_b   1.000
_cell.length_c   1.000
_cell.angle_alpha   90.00
_cell.angle_beta   90.00
_cell.angle_gamma   90.00
#
_symmetry.space_group_name_H-M   'P 1'
#
loop_
_entity.id
_entity.type
_entity.pdbx_description
1 polymer ?
#
loop_
_entity_poly.entity_id
_entity_poly.type
_entity_poly.pdbx_seq_one_letter_code
_entity_poly.pdbx_strand_id
1 'polypeptide(L)'
;MLQNLEQTYLDLFFQLQKQQWENYANNAGHDLDQTNHAIYALLDAAQQQEQFQGRKAAVWQAIISKGKVENHPAVAALRNRLDNWDNYATETALIDWQEERLSLARNMRADVLELLELRQRLAQEQGFASYVDLALASEDLSRATVLPLIEQYLHTNLPRAQALVQKYQISWSSWFSDLETLGRTTIKDNNKTELAASLLHELGLSTLQKGLTIVSKPAGFAGYTGVLQPAADVRILIDENASLSGLLILGHELGHAIAHLSNKNSGLFLTWTTSFDESMAVLLEQIAARLWLSPEQRQLARDIWTLEGVRCSLSFLFELALWEHPEQAEAHYLKHYSPLGLDLGDPAIWALDSFRSIDPVYIYSYVLG
;
A
#
# COMPACT_ATOMS: atom_id res chain seq x y z
N MET A 1 -29.07 -18.02 9.50
CA MET A 1 -28.88 -16.56 9.69
C MET A 1 -27.40 -16.17 9.71
N LEU A 2 -26.52 -16.87 10.45
CA LEU A 2 -25.06 -16.61 10.50
C LEU A 2 -24.32 -16.73 9.14
N GLN A 3 -24.66 -17.74 8.32
CA GLN A 3 -24.09 -17.88 6.96
C GLN A 3 -24.44 -16.72 6.02
N ASN A 4 -25.46 -15.91 6.32
CA ASN A 4 -25.83 -14.79 5.47
C ASN A 4 -24.90 -13.59 5.68
N LEU A 5 -24.52 -13.28 6.93
CA LEU A 5 -23.70 -12.08 7.21
C LEU A 5 -22.27 -12.21 6.68
N GLU A 6 -21.60 -13.31 7.02
CA GLU A 6 -20.23 -13.56 6.56
C GLU A 6 -20.15 -13.61 5.03
N GLN A 7 -21.08 -14.33 4.38
CA GLN A 7 -21.08 -14.43 2.94
C GLN A 7 -21.39 -13.07 2.29
N THR A 8 -22.38 -12.32 2.80
CA THR A 8 -22.70 -10.99 2.27
C THR A 8 -21.51 -10.04 2.39
N TYR A 9 -20.77 -10.08 3.51
CA TYR A 9 -19.57 -9.27 3.66
C TYR A 9 -18.50 -9.66 2.63
N LEU A 10 -18.22 -10.97 2.49
CA LEU A 10 -17.21 -11.45 1.55
C LEU A 10 -17.59 -11.13 0.09
N ASP A 11 -18.87 -11.25 -0.26
CA ASP A 11 -19.36 -10.91 -1.60
C ASP A 11 -19.13 -9.42 -1.89
N LEU A 12 -19.46 -8.53 -0.95
CA LEU A 12 -19.20 -7.09 -1.10
C LEU A 12 -17.71 -6.76 -1.12
N PHE A 13 -16.91 -7.40 -0.27
CA PHE A 13 -15.46 -7.21 -0.21
C PHE A 13 -14.80 -7.58 -1.55
N PHE A 14 -15.09 -8.78 -2.09
CA PHE A 14 -14.52 -9.19 -3.37
C PHE A 14 -15.15 -8.47 -4.57
N GLN A 15 -16.39 -7.99 -4.46
CA GLN A 15 -16.96 -7.07 -5.45
C GLN A 15 -16.17 -5.75 -5.50
N LEU A 16 -15.81 -5.18 -4.35
CA LEU A 16 -15.00 -3.95 -4.30
C LEU A 16 -13.63 -4.18 -4.94
N GLN A 17 -12.94 -5.27 -4.58
CA GLN A 17 -11.64 -5.65 -5.17
C GLN A 17 -11.73 -5.80 -6.70
N LYS A 18 -12.80 -6.45 -7.19
CA LYS A 18 -13.04 -6.59 -8.62
C LYS A 18 -13.27 -5.25 -9.30
N GLN A 19 -14.11 -4.38 -8.74
CA GLN A 19 -14.40 -3.06 -9.31
C GLN A 19 -13.16 -2.17 -9.33
N GLN A 20 -12.32 -2.23 -8.29
CA GLN A 20 -11.04 -1.50 -8.24
C GLN A 20 -10.09 -2.00 -9.32
N TRP A 21 -9.96 -3.33 -9.49
CA TRP A 21 -9.19 -3.90 -10.59
C TRP A 21 -9.74 -3.47 -11.96
N GLU A 22 -11.05 -3.48 -12.17
CA GLU A 22 -11.68 -3.04 -13.43
C GLU A 22 -11.46 -1.55 -13.70
N ASN A 23 -11.42 -0.72 -12.65
CA ASN A 23 -11.06 0.70 -12.77
C ASN A 23 -9.62 0.88 -13.24
N TYR A 24 -8.65 0.23 -12.59
CA TYR A 24 -7.24 0.36 -12.97
C TYR A 24 -6.89 -0.33 -14.29
N ALA A 25 -7.41 -1.54 -14.52
CA ALA A 25 -7.09 -2.34 -15.69
C ALA A 25 -7.89 -1.93 -16.93
N ASN A 26 -9.17 -1.55 -16.78
CA ASN A 26 -10.06 -1.31 -17.92
C ASN A 26 -10.57 0.12 -18.03
N ASN A 27 -10.19 1.03 -17.11
CA ASN A 27 -10.75 2.38 -17.02
C ASN A 27 -12.29 2.35 -16.95
N ALA A 28 -12.85 1.36 -16.25
CA ALA A 28 -14.28 1.08 -16.27
C ALA A 28 -15.14 2.16 -15.58
N GLY A 29 -14.54 3.02 -14.75
CA GLY A 29 -15.22 4.14 -14.11
C GLY A 29 -16.31 3.72 -13.12
N HIS A 30 -16.15 2.57 -12.46
CA HIS A 30 -17.03 2.14 -11.39
C HIS A 30 -16.99 3.14 -10.24
N ASP A 31 -18.17 3.57 -9.82
CA ASP A 31 -18.36 4.28 -8.56
C ASP A 31 -18.21 3.30 -7.40
N LEU A 32 -17.12 3.43 -6.64
CA LEU A 32 -16.83 2.57 -5.50
C LEU A 32 -17.67 2.94 -4.26
N ASP A 33 -18.27 4.13 -4.23
CA ASP A 33 -19.03 4.62 -3.06
C ASP A 33 -20.25 3.75 -2.78
N GLN A 34 -20.92 3.27 -3.83
CA GLN A 34 -22.06 2.37 -3.65
C GLN A 34 -21.69 1.10 -2.86
N THR A 35 -20.56 0.48 -3.21
CA THR A 35 -20.09 -0.74 -2.55
C THR A 35 -19.57 -0.42 -1.14
N ASN A 36 -18.82 0.67 -0.96
CA ASN A 36 -18.37 1.12 0.37
C ASN A 36 -19.57 1.37 1.31
N HIS A 37 -20.60 2.09 0.86
CA HIS A 37 -21.81 2.34 1.65
C HIS A 37 -22.53 1.05 2.03
N ALA A 38 -22.59 0.08 1.11
CA ALA A 38 -23.20 -1.22 1.39
C ALA A 38 -22.41 -1.99 2.46
N ILE A 39 -21.08 -1.98 2.39
CA ILE A 39 -20.19 -2.56 3.42
C ILE A 39 -20.43 -1.87 4.76
N TYR A 40 -20.42 -0.53 4.79
CA TYR A 40 -20.66 0.23 6.01
C TYR A 40 -22.00 -0.11 6.67
N ALA A 41 -23.09 -0.10 5.89
CA ALA A 41 -24.43 -0.43 6.40
C ALA A 41 -24.50 -1.86 6.97
N LEU A 42 -23.81 -2.81 6.32
CA LEU A 42 -23.73 -4.19 6.80
C LEU A 42 -22.99 -4.27 8.15
N LEU A 43 -21.83 -3.62 8.27
CA LEU A 43 -21.00 -3.65 9.47
C LEU A 43 -21.65 -2.91 10.65
N ASP A 44 -22.33 -1.79 10.38
CA ASP A 44 -23.05 -1.04 11.40
C ASP A 44 -24.22 -1.86 11.99
N ALA A 45 -24.97 -2.56 11.14
CA ALA A 45 -26.04 -3.46 11.58
C ALA A 45 -25.49 -4.70 12.33
N ALA A 46 -24.32 -5.21 11.93
CA ALA A 46 -23.69 -6.39 12.51
C ALA A 46 -23.22 -6.20 13.95
N GLN A 47 -22.77 -4.98 14.32
CA GLN A 47 -22.23 -4.69 15.66
C GLN A 47 -23.24 -4.97 16.79
N GLN A 48 -24.54 -4.98 16.48
CA GLN A 48 -25.60 -5.23 17.45
C GLN A 48 -25.82 -6.72 17.75
N GLN A 49 -25.04 -7.63 17.15
CA GLN A 49 -25.26 -9.08 17.26
C GLN A 49 -23.95 -9.82 17.52
N GLU A 50 -23.84 -10.53 18.66
CA GLU A 50 -22.74 -11.48 18.88
C GLU A 50 -22.95 -12.72 17.97
N GLN A 51 -22.07 -12.90 16.97
CA GLN A 51 -22.28 -13.91 15.93
C GLN A 51 -21.15 -14.95 15.77
N PHE A 52 -19.91 -14.65 16.17
CA PHE A 52 -18.77 -15.55 16.01
C PHE A 52 -18.08 -15.83 17.35
N GLN A 53 -17.27 -16.90 17.41
CA GLN A 53 -16.51 -17.30 18.60
C GLN A 53 -15.02 -17.50 18.28
N GLY A 54 -14.17 -17.41 19.31
CA GLY A 54 -12.73 -17.65 19.22
C GLY A 54 -12.02 -16.69 18.25
N ARG A 55 -11.03 -17.19 17.52
CA ARG A 55 -10.24 -16.38 16.57
C ARG A 55 -11.11 -15.70 15.50
N LYS A 56 -12.18 -16.36 15.05
CA LYS A 56 -13.10 -15.78 14.06
C LYS A 56 -13.83 -14.55 14.59
N ALA A 57 -14.16 -14.53 15.88
CA ALA A 57 -14.73 -13.35 16.53
C ALA A 57 -13.75 -12.18 16.56
N ALA A 58 -12.47 -12.45 16.86
CA ALA A 58 -11.44 -11.42 16.85
C ALA A 58 -11.24 -10.82 15.45
N VAL A 59 -11.14 -11.67 14.41
CA VAL A 59 -11.04 -11.23 13.01
C VAL A 59 -12.27 -10.42 12.59
N TRP A 60 -13.47 -10.90 12.93
CA TRP A 60 -14.69 -10.16 12.61
C TRP A 60 -14.75 -8.81 13.31
N GLN A 61 -14.32 -8.73 14.57
CA GLN A 61 -14.28 -7.47 15.31
C GLN A 61 -13.28 -6.48 14.70
N ALA A 62 -12.12 -6.97 14.26
CA ALA A 62 -11.14 -6.14 13.53
C ALA A 62 -11.73 -5.59 12.22
N ILE A 63 -12.41 -6.45 11.44
CA ILE A 63 -13.11 -6.06 10.21
C ILE A 63 -14.18 -5.01 10.49
N ILE A 64 -15.05 -5.20 11.50
CA ILE A 64 -16.07 -4.21 11.87
C ILE A 64 -15.38 -2.90 12.24
N SER A 65 -14.39 -2.95 13.13
CA SER A 65 -13.84 -1.73 13.74
C SER A 65 -13.18 -0.84 12.69
N LYS A 66 -12.30 -1.41 11.85
CA LYS A 66 -11.63 -0.66 10.77
C LYS A 66 -12.59 -0.36 9.61
N GLY A 67 -13.41 -1.35 9.23
CA GLY A 67 -14.35 -1.23 8.12
C GLY A 67 -15.39 -0.14 8.34
N LYS A 68 -15.89 0.06 9.57
CA LYS A 68 -16.81 1.17 9.89
C LYS A 68 -16.19 2.55 9.71
N VAL A 69 -14.89 2.71 9.95
CA VAL A 69 -14.20 3.98 9.70
C VAL A 69 -13.96 4.15 8.20
N GLU A 70 -13.30 3.19 7.55
CA GLU A 70 -12.86 3.32 6.16
C GLU A 70 -14.00 3.37 5.15
N ASN A 71 -15.13 2.75 5.47
CA ASN A 71 -16.31 2.74 4.61
C ASN A 71 -17.36 3.77 5.02
N HIS A 72 -17.11 4.56 6.08
CA HIS A 72 -18.04 5.61 6.48
C HIS A 72 -18.29 6.56 5.29
N PRO A 73 -19.55 6.94 4.97
CA PRO A 73 -19.87 7.73 3.79
C PRO A 73 -19.00 8.99 3.59
N ALA A 74 -18.80 9.75 4.67
CA ALA A 74 -17.96 10.94 4.63
C ALA A 74 -16.46 10.64 4.42
N VAL A 75 -15.95 9.51 4.93
CA VAL A 75 -14.55 9.08 4.73
C VAL A 75 -14.36 8.65 3.29
N ALA A 76 -15.24 7.78 2.79
CA ALA A 76 -15.18 7.27 1.42
C ALA A 76 -15.27 8.41 0.38
N ALA A 77 -16.22 9.34 0.55
CA ALA A 77 -16.38 10.47 -0.36
C ALA A 77 -15.13 11.36 -0.41
N LEU A 78 -14.55 11.69 0.75
CA LEU A 78 -13.36 12.55 0.83
C LEU A 78 -12.10 11.83 0.32
N ARG A 79 -11.94 10.54 0.63
CA ARG A 79 -10.86 9.69 0.09
C ARG A 79 -10.92 9.62 -1.43
N ASN A 80 -12.08 9.32 -2.02
CA ASN A 80 -12.22 9.22 -3.48
C ASN A 80 -12.01 10.58 -4.16
N ARG A 81 -12.39 11.68 -3.51
CA ARG A 81 -12.07 13.03 -3.98
C ARG A 81 -10.55 13.25 -4.02
N LEU A 82 -9.83 12.88 -2.95
CA LEU A 82 -8.37 12.97 -2.85
C LEU A 82 -7.62 12.05 -3.83
N ASP A 83 -8.19 10.90 -4.18
CA ASP A 83 -7.62 9.96 -5.16
C ASP A 83 -7.66 10.53 -6.60
N ASN A 84 -8.61 11.40 -6.89
CA ASN A 84 -8.68 12.09 -8.18
C ASN A 84 -8.05 13.50 -8.12
N TRP A 85 -6.78 13.61 -8.54
CA TRP A 85 -6.03 14.86 -8.54
C TRP A 85 -6.64 15.97 -9.42
N ASP A 86 -7.47 15.64 -10.41
CA ASP A 86 -8.17 16.64 -11.23
C ASP A 86 -9.07 17.55 -10.39
N ASN A 87 -9.52 17.09 -9.21
CA ASN A 87 -10.29 17.90 -8.26
C ASN A 87 -9.51 19.09 -7.67
N TYR A 88 -8.18 19.08 -7.80
CA TYR A 88 -7.27 20.05 -7.18
C TYR A 88 -6.30 20.68 -8.20
N ALA A 89 -6.33 20.24 -9.46
CA ALA A 89 -5.52 20.79 -10.53
C ALA A 89 -5.88 22.26 -10.79
N THR A 90 -4.86 23.08 -11.07
CA THR A 90 -5.07 24.48 -11.44
C THR A 90 -5.45 24.60 -12.92
N GLU A 91 -6.36 25.52 -13.27
CA GLU A 91 -6.81 25.74 -14.66
C GLU A 91 -5.68 26.08 -15.64
N THR A 92 -4.53 26.52 -15.13
CA THR A 92 -3.32 26.78 -15.92
C THR A 92 -2.27 25.71 -15.63
N ALA A 93 -1.84 25.03 -16.70
CA ALA A 93 -0.69 24.14 -16.63
C ALA A 93 0.56 24.97 -16.31
N LEU A 94 1.24 24.61 -15.23
CA LEU A 94 2.51 25.21 -14.87
C LEU A 94 3.62 24.66 -15.78
N ILE A 95 4.65 25.46 -16.03
CA ILE A 95 5.77 25.07 -16.90
C ILE A 95 6.71 24.12 -16.15
N ASP A 96 6.76 24.22 -14.83
CA ASP A 96 7.59 23.39 -13.95
C ASP A 96 6.74 22.36 -13.20
N TRP A 97 7.05 21.08 -13.40
CA TRP A 97 6.40 19.95 -12.75
C TRP A 97 6.57 19.94 -11.23
N GLN A 98 7.68 20.47 -10.69
CA GLN A 98 7.85 20.58 -9.24
C GLN A 98 6.91 21.64 -8.65
N GLU A 99 6.74 22.76 -9.36
CA GLU A 99 5.77 23.79 -8.97
C GLU A 99 4.32 23.28 -9.05
N GLU A 100 4.01 22.48 -10.07
CA GLU A 100 2.72 21.81 -10.23
C GLU A 100 2.40 20.88 -9.06
N ARG A 101 3.33 20.00 -8.69
CA ARG A 101 3.17 19.09 -7.54
C ARG A 101 2.98 19.83 -6.24
N LEU A 102 3.73 20.91 -6.02
CA LEU A 102 3.62 21.70 -4.80
C LEU A 102 2.30 22.48 -4.74
N SER A 103 1.84 23.02 -5.87
CA SER A 103 0.53 23.65 -5.99
C SER A 103 -0.59 22.66 -5.64
N LEU A 104 -0.51 21.46 -6.23
CA LEU A 104 -1.44 20.37 -5.96
C LEU A 104 -1.45 19.98 -4.47
N ALA A 105 -0.29 19.77 -3.87
CA ALA A 105 -0.17 19.43 -2.45
C ALA A 105 -0.80 20.49 -1.54
N ARG A 106 -0.59 21.78 -1.83
CA ARG A 106 -1.20 22.88 -1.08
C ARG A 106 -2.73 22.90 -1.19
N ASN A 107 -3.26 22.58 -2.37
CA ASN A 107 -4.71 22.50 -2.60
C ASN A 107 -5.33 21.28 -1.90
N MET A 108 -4.61 20.14 -1.84
CA MET A 108 -5.06 18.92 -1.17
C MET A 108 -4.96 18.97 0.36
N ARG A 109 -4.05 19.78 0.90
CA ARG A 109 -3.69 19.81 2.33
C ARG A 109 -4.90 19.88 3.26
N ALA A 110 -5.87 20.76 2.98
CA ALA A 110 -7.05 20.92 3.83
C ALA A 110 -7.90 19.64 3.88
N ASP A 111 -8.19 19.05 2.72
CA ASP A 111 -8.97 17.82 2.59
C ASP A 111 -8.24 16.62 3.21
N VAL A 112 -6.90 16.54 3.11
CA VAL A 112 -6.11 15.51 3.80
C VAL A 112 -6.25 15.64 5.32
N LEU A 113 -6.10 16.84 5.88
CA LEU A 113 -6.26 17.07 7.32
C LEU A 113 -7.69 16.79 7.80
N GLU A 114 -8.70 17.17 7.02
CA GLU A 114 -10.11 16.85 7.31
C GLU A 114 -10.34 15.34 7.33
N LEU A 115 -9.75 14.59 6.39
CA LEU A 115 -9.85 13.13 6.35
C LEU A 115 -9.19 12.47 7.56
N LEU A 116 -8.04 12.98 7.99
CA LEU A 116 -7.36 12.53 9.21
C LEU A 116 -8.24 12.77 10.45
N GLU A 117 -8.77 13.98 10.61
CA GLU A 117 -9.66 14.32 11.73
C GLU A 117 -10.91 13.43 11.76
N LEU A 118 -11.52 13.22 10.60
CA LEU A 118 -12.71 12.38 10.46
C LEU A 118 -12.45 10.94 10.88
N ARG A 119 -11.37 10.33 10.38
CA ARG A 119 -10.94 8.97 10.77
C ARG A 119 -10.61 8.88 12.25
N GLN A 120 -9.88 9.88 12.79
CA GLN A 120 -9.53 9.97 14.20
C GLN A 120 -10.77 9.98 15.09
N ARG A 121 -11.74 10.85 14.78
CA ARG A 121 -13.00 10.95 15.53
C ARG A 121 -13.79 9.64 15.49
N LEU A 122 -13.96 9.04 14.31
CA LEU A 122 -14.70 7.78 14.15
C LEU A 122 -14.02 6.61 14.88
N ALA A 123 -12.69 6.59 14.93
CA ALA A 123 -11.96 5.59 15.73
C ALA A 123 -12.18 5.78 17.24
N GLN A 124 -12.19 7.04 17.71
CA GLN A 124 -12.46 7.38 19.11
C GLN A 124 -13.89 7.08 19.54
N GLU A 125 -14.87 7.31 18.67
CA GLU A 125 -16.27 6.91 18.88
C GLU A 125 -16.42 5.39 19.07
N GLN A 126 -15.50 4.60 18.50
CA GLN A 126 -15.43 3.15 18.67
C GLN A 126 -14.60 2.71 19.89
N GLY A 127 -14.08 3.65 20.69
CA GLY A 127 -13.35 3.38 21.93
C GLY A 127 -11.84 3.21 21.78
N PHE A 128 -11.27 3.49 20.60
CA PHE A 128 -9.81 3.52 20.42
C PHE A 128 -9.24 4.87 20.84
N ALA A 129 -7.98 4.91 21.30
CA ALA A 129 -7.33 6.17 21.65
C ALA A 129 -7.03 7.02 20.41
N SER A 130 -6.70 6.37 19.29
CA SER A 130 -6.47 7.01 17.99
C SER A 130 -6.82 6.10 16.82
N TYR A 131 -6.92 6.69 15.62
CA TYR A 131 -7.04 5.92 14.38
C TYR A 131 -5.83 5.00 14.15
N VAL A 132 -4.62 5.47 14.48
CA VAL A 132 -3.42 4.63 14.41
C VAL A 132 -3.57 3.37 15.28
N ASP A 133 -4.10 3.50 16.49
CA ASP A 133 -4.27 2.35 17.38
C ASP A 133 -5.33 1.38 16.84
N LEU A 134 -6.40 1.90 16.23
CA LEU A 134 -7.37 1.10 15.50
C LEU A 134 -6.74 0.36 14.31
N ALA A 135 -5.99 1.06 13.47
CA ALA A 135 -5.35 0.51 12.28
C ALA A 135 -4.40 -0.63 12.65
N LEU A 136 -3.53 -0.41 13.64
CA LEU A 136 -2.61 -1.44 14.12
C LEU A 136 -3.34 -2.60 14.81
N ALA A 137 -4.34 -2.33 15.65
CA ALA A 137 -5.09 -3.39 16.32
C ALA A 137 -5.85 -4.29 15.33
N SER A 138 -6.31 -3.73 14.19
CA SER A 138 -6.96 -4.51 13.14
C SER A 138 -6.04 -5.54 12.47
N GLU A 139 -4.73 -5.38 12.64
CA GLU A 139 -3.66 -6.24 12.14
C GLU A 139 -3.08 -7.13 13.27
N ASP A 140 -3.70 -7.14 14.46
CA ASP A 140 -3.16 -7.72 15.70
C ASP A 140 -1.78 -7.13 16.11
N LEU A 141 -1.54 -5.87 15.78
CA LEU A 141 -0.32 -5.13 16.10
C LEU A 141 -0.58 -4.01 17.10
N SER A 142 0.50 -3.44 17.63
CA SER A 142 0.45 -2.26 18.50
C SER A 142 1.64 -1.35 18.25
N ARG A 143 1.53 -0.07 18.62
CA ARG A 143 2.66 0.88 18.57
C ARG A 143 3.87 0.35 19.32
N ALA A 144 3.66 -0.26 20.49
CA ALA A 144 4.71 -0.83 21.32
C ALA A 144 5.48 -1.98 20.64
N THR A 145 4.84 -2.67 19.70
CA THR A 145 5.47 -3.74 18.91
C THR A 145 6.15 -3.19 17.66
N VAL A 146 5.46 -2.32 16.91
CA VAL A 146 5.90 -1.88 15.59
C VAL A 146 6.98 -0.81 15.68
N LEU A 147 6.82 0.19 16.54
CA LEU A 147 7.73 1.33 16.62
C LEU A 147 9.19 0.92 16.87
N PRO A 148 9.50 0.03 17.84
CA PRO A 148 10.88 -0.39 18.06
C PRO A 148 11.52 -1.09 16.86
N LEU A 149 10.74 -1.85 16.07
CA LEU A 149 11.23 -2.54 14.88
C LEU A 149 11.59 -1.54 13.78
N ILE A 150 10.72 -0.56 13.55
CA ILE A 150 10.95 0.51 12.57
C ILE A 150 12.16 1.37 12.97
N GLU A 151 12.24 1.78 14.23
CA GLU A 151 13.38 2.56 14.73
C GLU A 151 14.69 1.77 14.64
N GLN A 152 14.68 0.48 14.97
CA GLN A 152 15.84 -0.40 14.84
C GLN A 152 16.29 -0.54 13.38
N TYR A 153 15.36 -0.79 12.45
CA TYR A 153 15.66 -0.89 11.03
C TYR A 153 16.27 0.42 10.52
N LEU A 154 15.63 1.55 10.84
CA LEU A 154 16.08 2.87 10.44
C LEU A 154 17.48 3.17 10.99
N HIS A 155 17.70 2.95 12.30
CA HIS A 155 19.00 3.19 12.93
C HIS A 155 20.12 2.37 12.27
N THR A 156 19.82 1.11 11.94
CA THR A 156 20.78 0.19 11.31
C THR A 156 21.13 0.58 9.87
N ASN A 157 20.13 1.06 9.10
CA ASN A 157 20.27 1.26 7.66
C ASN A 157 20.48 2.71 7.22
N LEU A 158 20.18 3.71 8.07
CA LEU A 158 20.29 5.12 7.72
C LEU A 158 21.70 5.53 7.24
N PRO A 159 22.81 5.14 7.90
CA PRO A 159 24.15 5.50 7.42
C PRO A 159 24.44 4.94 6.03
N ARG A 160 23.95 3.72 5.73
CA ARG A 160 24.09 3.12 4.41
C ARG A 160 23.24 3.87 3.39
N ALA A 161 21.99 4.21 3.72
CA ALA A 161 21.12 4.98 2.82
C ALA A 161 21.74 6.34 2.48
N GLN A 162 22.28 7.06 3.47
CA GLN A 162 23.01 8.33 3.24
C GLN A 162 24.19 8.16 2.26
N ALA A 163 24.97 7.08 2.42
CA ALA A 163 26.07 6.79 1.50
C ALA A 163 25.57 6.45 0.07
N LEU A 164 24.44 5.75 -0.04
CA LEU A 164 23.82 5.42 -1.33
C LEU A 164 23.22 6.65 -2.03
N VAL A 165 22.59 7.55 -1.26
CA VAL A 165 22.12 8.85 -1.75
C VAL A 165 23.27 9.64 -2.40
N GLN A 166 24.43 9.71 -1.73
CA GLN A 166 25.61 10.36 -2.30
C GLN A 166 26.18 9.61 -3.51
N LYS A 167 26.28 8.28 -3.42
CA LYS A 167 26.81 7.42 -4.50
C LYS A 167 26.03 7.58 -5.80
N TYR A 168 24.71 7.65 -5.70
CA TYR A 168 23.80 7.70 -6.84
C TYR A 168 23.28 9.11 -7.16
N GLN A 169 23.71 10.13 -6.39
CA GLN A 169 23.30 11.53 -6.56
C GLN A 169 21.77 11.72 -6.49
N ILE A 170 21.12 10.98 -5.60
CA ILE A 170 19.67 11.05 -5.40
C ILE A 170 19.32 12.38 -4.72
N SER A 171 18.30 13.07 -5.23
CA SER A 171 17.73 14.25 -4.58
C SER A 171 16.34 13.94 -4.03
N TRP A 172 15.92 14.68 -3.00
CA TRP A 172 14.60 14.44 -2.40
C TRP A 172 13.45 14.75 -3.37
N SER A 173 13.55 15.87 -4.09
CA SER A 173 12.56 16.30 -5.09
C SER A 173 12.39 15.33 -6.26
N SER A 174 13.41 14.51 -6.54
CA SER A 174 13.43 13.53 -7.64
C SER A 174 13.56 12.10 -7.14
N TRP A 175 13.29 11.84 -5.85
CA TRP A 175 13.55 10.55 -5.22
C TRP A 175 13.04 9.36 -6.05
N PHE A 176 11.75 9.37 -6.39
CA PHE A 176 11.13 8.28 -7.15
C PHE A 176 11.69 8.15 -8.57
N SER A 177 11.91 9.27 -9.28
CA SER A 177 12.48 9.25 -10.63
C SER A 177 13.95 8.83 -10.65
N ASP A 178 14.71 9.16 -9.60
CA ASP A 178 16.10 8.76 -9.45
C ASP A 178 16.18 7.25 -9.20
N LEU A 179 15.33 6.72 -8.32
CA LEU A 179 15.22 5.27 -8.10
C LEU A 179 14.75 4.52 -9.34
N GLU A 180 13.77 5.06 -10.06
CA GLU A 180 13.33 4.49 -11.34
C GLU A 180 14.50 4.46 -12.34
N THR A 181 15.29 5.53 -12.41
CA THR A 181 16.46 5.63 -13.28
C THR A 181 17.53 4.60 -12.92
N LEU A 182 17.79 4.37 -11.62
CA LEU A 182 18.65 3.28 -11.17
C LEU A 182 18.10 1.92 -11.61
N GLY A 183 16.78 1.75 -11.49
CA GLY A 183 16.06 0.55 -11.89
C GLY A 183 15.89 0.34 -13.39
N ARG A 184 16.18 1.31 -14.26
CA ARG A 184 16.03 1.21 -15.73
C ARG A 184 17.05 0.29 -16.43
N THR A 185 17.90 -0.38 -15.66
CA THR A 185 18.81 -1.42 -16.20
C THR A 185 18.02 -2.44 -17.01
N THR A 186 18.25 -2.47 -18.33
CA THR A 186 17.52 -3.34 -19.26
C THR A 186 17.80 -4.80 -18.98
N ILE A 187 16.74 -5.61 -18.90
CA ILE A 187 16.84 -7.06 -18.72
C ILE A 187 16.54 -7.76 -20.05
N LYS A 188 17.44 -8.66 -20.49
CA LYS A 188 17.36 -9.30 -21.81
C LYS A 188 16.23 -10.33 -21.92
N ASP A 189 15.93 -11.05 -20.84
CA ASP A 189 14.84 -12.04 -20.76
C ASP A 189 13.80 -11.55 -19.75
N ASN A 190 12.72 -10.95 -20.24
CA ASN A 190 11.69 -10.30 -19.42
C ASN A 190 10.28 -10.84 -19.68
N ASN A 191 10.14 -12.04 -20.26
CA ASN A 191 8.84 -12.64 -20.46
C ASN A 191 8.20 -12.92 -19.09
N LYS A 192 7.31 -12.02 -18.66
CA LYS A 192 6.72 -12.02 -17.32
C LYS A 192 5.99 -13.32 -16.99
N THR A 193 5.34 -13.92 -17.98
CA THR A 193 4.64 -15.21 -17.81
C THR A 193 5.62 -16.35 -17.61
N GLU A 194 6.74 -16.38 -18.35
CA GLU A 194 7.79 -17.39 -18.16
C GLU A 194 8.52 -17.21 -16.84
N LEU A 195 8.79 -15.96 -16.43
CA LEU A 195 9.37 -15.64 -15.13
C LEU A 195 8.46 -16.08 -13.98
N ALA A 196 7.17 -15.77 -14.04
CA ALA A 196 6.19 -16.25 -13.07
C ALA A 196 6.13 -17.78 -13.02
N ALA A 197 6.09 -18.45 -14.18
CA ALA A 197 6.10 -19.90 -14.25
C ALA A 197 7.39 -20.51 -13.66
N SER A 198 8.54 -19.89 -13.89
CA SER A 198 9.83 -20.33 -13.32
C SER A 198 9.82 -20.22 -11.79
N LEU A 199 9.33 -19.11 -11.23
CA LEU A 199 9.23 -18.93 -9.78
C LEU A 199 8.27 -19.95 -9.17
N LEU A 200 7.08 -20.13 -9.76
CA LEU A 200 6.12 -21.13 -9.31
C LEU A 200 6.70 -22.55 -9.38
N HIS A 201 7.48 -22.86 -10.41
CA HIS A 201 8.14 -24.16 -10.55
C HIS A 201 9.15 -24.41 -9.43
N GLU A 202 10.05 -23.46 -9.19
CA GLU A 202 11.09 -23.56 -8.15
C GLU A 202 10.48 -23.69 -6.74
N LEU A 203 9.31 -23.08 -6.52
CA LEU A 203 8.58 -23.19 -5.25
C LEU A 203 7.72 -24.46 -5.14
N GLY A 204 7.63 -25.28 -6.19
CA GLY A 204 6.74 -26.46 -6.22
C GLY A 204 5.25 -26.12 -6.30
N LEU A 205 4.91 -24.93 -6.82
CA LEU A 205 3.58 -24.33 -6.87
C LEU A 205 3.04 -24.17 -8.30
N SER A 206 3.55 -24.92 -9.26
CA SER A 206 3.16 -24.82 -10.69
C SER A 206 1.66 -24.94 -10.95
N THR A 207 0.90 -25.58 -10.05
CA THR A 207 -0.56 -25.70 -10.18
C THR A 207 -1.29 -24.37 -10.04
N LEU A 208 -0.69 -23.37 -9.36
CA LEU A 208 -1.28 -22.05 -9.14
C LEU A 208 -1.33 -21.22 -10.43
N GLN A 209 -0.51 -21.55 -11.43
CA GLN A 209 -0.47 -20.85 -12.73
C GLN A 209 -1.87 -20.74 -13.38
N LYS A 210 -2.75 -21.71 -13.13
CA LYS A 210 -4.12 -21.74 -13.68
C LYS A 210 -5.02 -20.62 -13.18
N GLY A 211 -4.75 -20.11 -11.98
CA GLY A 211 -5.52 -19.01 -11.38
C GLY A 211 -4.83 -17.66 -11.47
N LEU A 212 -3.66 -17.59 -12.12
CA LEU A 212 -2.86 -16.38 -12.25
C LEU A 212 -2.99 -15.79 -13.67
N THR A 213 -3.38 -14.53 -13.75
CA THR A 213 -3.33 -13.75 -14.99
C THR A 213 -2.39 -12.56 -14.82
N ILE A 214 -1.49 -12.33 -15.77
CA ILE A 214 -0.62 -11.13 -15.77
C ILE A 214 -1.03 -10.27 -16.97
N VAL A 215 -1.45 -9.04 -16.69
CA VAL A 215 -1.81 -8.03 -17.68
C VAL A 215 -0.73 -6.96 -17.64
N SER A 216 -0.12 -6.68 -18.80
CA SER A 216 0.78 -5.54 -18.92
C SER A 216 0.05 -4.34 -19.51
N LYS A 217 0.38 -3.15 -19.02
CA LYS A 217 -0.05 -1.88 -19.61
C LYS A 217 1.15 -1.02 -19.98
N PRO A 218 1.12 -0.34 -21.14
CA PRO A 218 2.10 0.68 -21.44
C PRO A 218 1.88 1.88 -20.52
N ALA A 219 3.00 2.45 -20.02
CA ALA A 219 3.10 3.66 -19.20
C ALA A 219 2.69 3.53 -17.72
N GLY A 220 3.71 3.49 -16.84
CA GLY A 220 3.70 4.21 -15.56
C GLY A 220 2.92 3.59 -14.41
N PHE A 221 2.43 2.35 -14.56
CA PHE A 221 1.71 1.67 -13.49
C PHE A 221 2.70 0.94 -12.55
N ALA A 222 2.68 1.28 -11.25
CA ALA A 222 3.67 0.82 -10.28
C ALA A 222 3.56 -0.67 -9.87
N GLY A 223 2.46 -1.35 -10.24
CA GLY A 223 2.15 -2.72 -9.83
C GLY A 223 0.82 -2.77 -9.06
N TYR A 224 0.00 -3.80 -9.29
CA TYR A 224 -1.20 -4.07 -8.49
C TYR A 224 -1.66 -5.52 -8.65
N THR A 225 -1.99 -6.17 -7.54
CA THR A 225 -2.58 -7.50 -7.51
C THR A 225 -4.06 -7.42 -7.11
N GLY A 226 -4.95 -7.75 -8.05
CA GLY A 226 -6.38 -7.88 -7.82
C GLY A 226 -6.79 -9.32 -7.48
N VAL A 227 -7.34 -9.53 -6.29
CA VAL A 227 -7.90 -10.81 -5.85
C VAL A 227 -9.40 -10.86 -6.17
N LEU A 228 -9.74 -11.32 -7.37
CA LEU A 228 -11.14 -11.39 -7.82
C LEU A 228 -11.87 -12.59 -7.23
N GLN A 229 -11.17 -13.73 -7.15
CA GLN A 229 -11.65 -14.91 -6.47
C GLN A 229 -10.46 -15.62 -5.80
N PRO A 230 -10.39 -15.65 -4.45
CA PRO A 230 -9.31 -16.35 -3.74
C PRO A 230 -9.16 -17.79 -4.23
N ALA A 231 -7.92 -18.27 -4.26
CA ALA A 231 -7.56 -19.62 -4.75
C ALA A 231 -7.93 -19.94 -6.22
N ALA A 232 -8.51 -19.02 -6.99
CA ALA A 232 -9.04 -19.32 -8.32
C ALA A 232 -8.78 -18.27 -9.41
N ASP A 233 -8.91 -16.97 -9.10
CA ASP A 233 -8.71 -15.86 -10.05
C ASP A 233 -8.02 -14.70 -9.34
N VAL A 234 -6.70 -14.61 -9.55
CA VAL A 234 -5.86 -13.51 -9.10
C VAL A 234 -5.13 -12.93 -10.30
N ARG A 235 -5.15 -11.60 -10.39
CA ARG A 235 -4.66 -10.88 -11.57
C ARG A 235 -3.64 -9.84 -11.17
N ILE A 236 -2.52 -9.82 -11.88
CA ILE A 236 -1.47 -8.81 -11.72
C ILE A 236 -1.58 -7.81 -12.86
N LEU A 237 -1.58 -6.52 -12.53
CA LEU A 237 -1.43 -5.42 -13.47
C LEU A 237 -0.04 -4.80 -13.28
N ILE A 238 0.73 -4.71 -14.36
CA ILE A 238 2.13 -4.22 -14.30
C ILE A 238 2.52 -3.45 -15.55
N ASP A 239 3.51 -2.57 -15.45
CA ASP A 239 4.13 -1.91 -16.61
C ASP A 239 4.76 -2.94 -17.59
N GLU A 240 4.69 -2.64 -18.88
CA GLU A 240 5.38 -3.36 -19.96
C GLU A 240 6.91 -3.30 -19.86
N ASN A 241 7.46 -2.28 -19.20
CA ASN A 241 8.88 -1.97 -19.17
C ASN A 241 9.80 -3.13 -18.68
N ALA A 242 10.81 -3.43 -19.49
CA ALA A 242 11.82 -4.47 -19.27
C ALA A 242 12.99 -4.01 -18.37
N SER A 243 12.67 -3.57 -17.15
CA SER A 243 13.65 -2.96 -16.24
C SER A 243 13.87 -3.79 -14.97
N LEU A 244 14.97 -3.51 -14.25
CA LEU A 244 15.18 -4.08 -12.92
C LEU A 244 13.99 -3.75 -12.00
N SER A 245 13.52 -2.50 -11.96
CA SER A 245 12.33 -2.15 -11.17
C SER A 245 11.10 -2.93 -11.60
N GLY A 246 10.88 -3.11 -12.91
CA GLY A 246 9.76 -3.89 -13.42
C GLY A 246 9.82 -5.37 -12.98
N LEU A 247 11.01 -5.96 -12.87
CA LEU A 247 11.15 -7.32 -12.35
C LEU A 247 10.99 -7.41 -10.82
N LEU A 248 11.46 -6.41 -10.08
CA LEU A 248 11.24 -6.34 -8.64
C LEU A 248 9.75 -6.22 -8.33
N ILE A 249 9.05 -5.30 -9.00
CA ILE A 249 7.59 -5.16 -8.93
C ILE A 249 6.90 -6.47 -9.31
N LEU A 250 7.30 -7.15 -10.40
CA LEU A 250 6.71 -8.44 -10.74
C LEU A 250 6.87 -9.47 -9.62
N GLY A 251 8.05 -9.55 -9.01
CA GLY A 251 8.31 -10.43 -7.87
C GLY A 251 7.43 -10.09 -6.66
N HIS A 252 7.26 -8.80 -6.38
CA HIS A 252 6.40 -8.25 -5.34
C HIS A 252 4.93 -8.66 -5.53
N GLU A 253 4.36 -8.36 -6.70
CA GLU A 253 2.98 -8.71 -7.04
C GLU A 253 2.73 -10.23 -7.07
N LEU A 254 3.74 -11.01 -7.50
CA LEU A 254 3.64 -12.46 -7.40
C LEU A 254 3.61 -12.95 -5.96
N GLY A 255 4.19 -12.23 -5.00
CA GLY A 255 4.07 -12.57 -3.59
C GLY A 255 2.64 -12.48 -3.09
N HIS A 256 1.97 -11.35 -3.34
CA HIS A 256 0.52 -11.21 -3.11
C HIS A 256 -0.26 -12.33 -3.79
N ALA A 257 -0.01 -12.54 -5.09
CA ALA A 257 -0.79 -13.47 -5.88
C ALA A 257 -0.61 -14.93 -5.45
N ILE A 258 0.63 -15.37 -5.23
CA ILE A 258 0.95 -16.73 -4.76
C ILE A 258 0.29 -16.99 -3.42
N ALA A 259 0.36 -16.01 -2.53
CA ALA A 259 -0.14 -16.15 -1.20
C ALA A 259 -1.68 -16.28 -1.27
N HIS A 260 -2.40 -15.39 -1.97
CA HIS A 260 -3.86 -15.51 -2.13
C HIS A 260 -4.32 -16.74 -2.93
N LEU A 261 -3.55 -17.19 -3.93
CA LEU A 261 -3.83 -18.42 -4.67
C LEU A 261 -3.60 -19.68 -3.82
N SER A 262 -2.70 -19.61 -2.84
CA SER A 262 -2.41 -20.69 -1.91
C SER A 262 -3.37 -20.72 -0.71
N ASN A 263 -4.18 -19.68 -0.51
CA ASN A 263 -5.08 -19.59 0.62
C ASN A 263 -6.24 -20.59 0.52
N LYS A 264 -6.12 -21.71 1.24
CA LYS A 264 -7.13 -22.78 1.33
C LYS A 264 -8.08 -22.63 2.52
N ASN A 265 -8.05 -21.49 3.22
CA ASN A 265 -8.97 -21.23 4.31
C ASN A 265 -10.40 -20.99 3.77
N SER A 266 -11.34 -20.71 4.68
CA SER A 266 -12.73 -20.43 4.32
C SER A 266 -13.26 -19.24 5.11
N GLY A 267 -14.31 -18.61 4.58
CA GLY A 267 -14.99 -17.51 5.24
C GLY A 267 -14.07 -16.29 5.42
N LEU A 268 -14.18 -15.63 6.59
CA LEU A 268 -13.38 -14.44 6.93
C LEU A 268 -11.86 -14.67 6.86
N PHE A 269 -11.37 -15.90 6.93
CA PHE A 269 -9.94 -16.20 6.81
C PHE A 269 -9.42 -16.15 5.35
N LEU A 270 -10.30 -15.84 4.40
CA LEU A 270 -9.93 -15.51 3.02
C LEU A 270 -9.38 -14.09 2.89
N THR A 271 -9.68 -13.19 3.84
CA THR A 271 -9.19 -11.81 3.87
C THR A 271 -8.01 -11.71 4.83
N TRP A 272 -6.80 -11.58 4.29
CA TRP A 272 -5.60 -11.43 5.11
C TRP A 272 -5.41 -10.01 5.61
N THR A 273 -4.62 -9.90 6.67
CA THR A 273 -4.17 -8.62 7.19
C THR A 273 -3.14 -8.02 6.22
N THR A 274 -3.16 -6.71 6.06
CA THR A 274 -2.29 -6.00 5.09
C THR A 274 -0.81 -6.24 5.36
N SER A 275 -0.41 -6.32 6.64
CA SER A 275 0.98 -6.57 7.01
C SER A 275 1.46 -7.96 6.58
N PHE A 276 0.59 -8.97 6.63
CA PHE A 276 0.94 -10.32 6.18
C PHE A 276 1.06 -10.37 4.66
N ASP A 277 0.11 -9.74 3.97
CA ASP A 277 0.08 -9.70 2.50
C ASP A 277 1.34 -9.01 1.93
N GLU A 278 1.69 -7.84 2.45
CA GLU A 278 2.94 -7.13 2.10
C GLU A 278 4.20 -7.88 2.49
N SER A 279 4.22 -8.56 3.65
CA SER A 279 5.37 -9.40 4.03
C SER A 279 5.60 -10.52 3.02
N MET A 280 4.53 -11.11 2.48
CA MET A 280 4.62 -12.10 1.42
C MET A 280 5.12 -11.48 0.11
N ALA A 281 4.68 -10.28 -0.23
CA ALA A 281 5.16 -9.53 -1.39
C ALA A 281 6.66 -9.24 -1.33
N VAL A 282 7.13 -8.63 -0.25
CA VAL A 282 8.56 -8.31 -0.03
C VAL A 282 9.42 -9.57 0.02
N LEU A 283 8.96 -10.65 0.66
CA LEU A 283 9.68 -11.92 0.71
C LEU A 283 9.85 -12.51 -0.71
N LEU A 284 8.77 -12.58 -1.48
CA LEU A 284 8.81 -13.20 -2.81
C LEU A 284 9.56 -12.32 -3.82
N GLU A 285 9.50 -11.00 -3.68
CA GLU A 285 10.36 -10.07 -4.42
C GLU A 285 11.85 -10.41 -4.25
N GLN A 286 12.29 -10.66 -3.01
CA GLN A 286 13.68 -11.02 -2.73
C GLN A 286 14.06 -12.41 -3.27
N ILE A 287 13.14 -13.38 -3.20
CA ILE A 287 13.35 -14.73 -3.76
C ILE A 287 13.44 -14.66 -5.28
N ALA A 288 12.51 -13.95 -5.92
CA ALA A 288 12.47 -13.74 -7.35
C ALA A 288 13.73 -13.02 -7.84
N ALA A 289 14.17 -11.97 -7.15
CA ALA A 289 15.43 -11.29 -7.43
C ALA A 289 16.64 -12.24 -7.37
N ARG A 290 16.67 -13.19 -6.43
CA ARG A 290 17.74 -14.20 -6.37
C ARG A 290 17.74 -15.14 -7.57
N LEU A 291 16.56 -15.49 -8.06
CA LEU A 291 16.36 -16.42 -9.17
C LEU A 291 16.62 -15.78 -10.54
N TRP A 292 16.14 -14.55 -10.75
CA TRP A 292 16.10 -13.93 -12.08
C TRP A 292 17.28 -13.01 -12.39
N LEU A 293 17.94 -12.47 -11.37
CA LEU A 293 18.91 -11.38 -11.55
C LEU A 293 20.36 -11.83 -11.42
N SER A 294 21.25 -11.18 -12.18
CA SER A 294 22.70 -11.33 -12.06
C SER A 294 23.20 -10.86 -10.68
N PRO A 295 24.40 -11.27 -10.24
CA PRO A 295 25.00 -10.77 -9.00
C PRO A 295 25.04 -9.23 -8.90
N GLU A 296 25.35 -8.54 -9.99
CA GLU A 296 25.42 -7.08 -10.07
C GLU A 296 24.03 -6.44 -9.94
N GLN A 297 23.04 -6.99 -10.64
CA GLN A 297 21.64 -6.53 -10.57
C GLN A 297 21.06 -6.76 -9.17
N ARG A 298 21.38 -7.88 -8.51
CA ARG A 298 21.00 -8.15 -7.11
C ARG A 298 21.63 -7.16 -6.14
N GLN A 299 22.86 -6.72 -6.40
CA GLN A 299 23.46 -5.67 -5.57
C GLN A 299 22.72 -4.35 -5.73
N LEU A 300 22.35 -3.99 -6.96
CA LEU A 300 21.57 -2.78 -7.22
C LEU A 300 20.17 -2.85 -6.58
N ALA A 301 19.48 -3.99 -6.69
CA ALA A 301 18.20 -4.24 -6.02
C ALA A 301 18.32 -4.04 -4.50
N ARG A 302 19.37 -4.59 -3.86
CA ARG A 302 19.62 -4.38 -2.42
C ARG A 302 19.84 -2.93 -2.04
N ASP A 303 20.48 -2.16 -2.91
CA ASP A 303 20.69 -0.73 -2.68
C ASP A 303 19.35 0.03 -2.78
N ILE A 304 18.50 -0.30 -3.77
CA ILE A 304 17.14 0.25 -3.91
C ILE A 304 16.28 -0.11 -2.68
N TRP A 305 16.26 -1.37 -2.24
CA TRP A 305 15.52 -1.79 -1.04
C TRP A 305 15.98 -1.07 0.23
N THR A 306 17.29 -0.81 0.36
CA THR A 306 17.80 -0.05 1.52
C THR A 306 17.28 1.38 1.51
N LEU A 307 17.26 2.03 0.33
CA LEU A 307 16.74 3.38 0.17
C LEU A 307 15.24 3.44 0.46
N GLU A 308 14.45 2.56 -0.16
CA GLU A 308 13.00 2.50 0.05
C GLU A 308 12.64 2.13 1.48
N GLY A 309 13.29 1.13 2.08
CA GLY A 309 13.04 0.75 3.48
C GLY A 309 13.31 1.89 4.46
N VAL A 310 14.36 2.69 4.24
CA VAL A 310 14.62 3.89 5.04
C VAL A 310 13.56 4.96 4.79
N ARG A 311 13.17 5.23 3.52
CA ARG A 311 12.08 6.19 3.22
C ARG A 311 10.76 5.77 3.88
N CYS A 312 10.38 4.50 3.78
CA CYS A 312 9.18 3.94 4.39
C CYS A 312 9.21 4.06 5.92
N SER A 313 10.37 3.79 6.53
CA SER A 313 10.56 3.97 7.99
C SER A 313 10.36 5.42 8.41
N LEU A 314 11.00 6.37 7.71
CA LEU A 314 10.85 7.81 7.99
C LEU A 314 9.40 8.27 7.75
N SER A 315 8.77 7.76 6.68
CA SER A 315 7.37 8.03 6.36
C SER A 315 6.44 7.57 7.48
N PHE A 316 6.60 6.35 7.99
CA PHE A 316 5.77 5.87 9.09
C PHE A 316 5.98 6.71 10.36
N LEU A 317 7.22 7.05 10.72
CA LEU A 317 7.48 7.88 11.90
C LEU A 317 6.89 9.29 11.76
N PHE A 318 6.96 9.87 10.55
CA PHE A 318 6.27 11.12 10.23
C PHE A 318 4.76 10.97 10.37
N GLU A 319 4.17 9.89 9.85
CA GLU A 319 2.74 9.63 9.96
C GLU A 319 2.27 9.60 11.40
N LEU A 320 2.97 8.87 12.28
CA LEU A 320 2.63 8.82 13.70
C LEU A 320 2.58 10.21 14.33
N ALA A 321 3.57 11.06 14.04
CA ALA A 321 3.61 12.44 14.54
C ALA A 321 2.49 13.31 13.92
N LEU A 322 2.19 13.11 12.64
CA LEU A 322 1.11 13.81 11.93
C LEU A 322 -0.26 13.51 12.55
N TRP A 323 -0.53 12.26 12.93
CA TRP A 323 -1.78 11.89 13.60
C TRP A 323 -1.91 12.46 15.01
N GLU A 324 -0.79 12.68 15.72
CA GLU A 324 -0.79 13.24 17.07
C GLU A 324 -0.95 14.77 17.07
N HIS A 325 -0.28 15.44 16.14
CA HIS A 325 -0.20 16.90 16.06
C HIS A 325 -0.33 17.37 14.60
N PRO A 326 -1.53 17.27 13.99
CA PRO A 326 -1.75 17.62 12.59
C PRO A 326 -1.46 19.09 12.27
N GLU A 327 -1.58 19.98 13.26
CA GLU A 327 -1.26 21.41 13.11
C GLU A 327 0.25 21.68 12.94
N GLN A 328 1.09 20.69 13.22
CA GLN A 328 2.55 20.74 13.11
C GLN A 328 3.08 19.90 11.94
N ALA A 329 2.22 19.53 10.98
CA ALA A 329 2.53 18.64 9.87
C ALA A 329 3.87 18.97 9.16
N GLU A 330 4.08 20.22 8.76
CA GLU A 330 5.30 20.65 8.08
C GLU A 330 6.55 20.53 8.97
N ALA A 331 6.43 20.84 10.26
CA ALA A 331 7.54 20.72 11.20
C ALA A 331 7.90 19.25 11.45
N HIS A 332 6.90 18.37 11.55
CA HIS A 332 7.10 16.94 11.66
C HIS A 332 7.72 16.35 10.39
N TYR A 333 7.28 16.79 9.22
CA TYR A 333 7.87 16.37 7.94
C TYR A 333 9.38 16.66 7.91
N LEU A 334 9.77 17.90 8.19
CA LEU A 334 11.19 18.29 8.21
C LEU A 334 11.98 17.50 9.27
N LYS A 335 11.42 17.35 10.48
CA LYS A 335 12.06 16.59 11.56
C LYS A 335 12.35 15.15 11.15
N HIS A 336 11.38 14.48 10.53
CA HIS A 336 11.47 13.05 10.25
C HIS A 336 12.24 12.74 8.97
N TYR A 337 12.25 13.60 7.95
CA TYR A 337 13.01 13.35 6.72
C TYR A 337 14.42 13.96 6.70
N SER A 338 14.70 14.99 7.50
CA SER A 338 16.03 15.62 7.58
C SER A 338 17.20 14.68 7.90
N PRO A 339 17.02 13.53 8.61
CA PRO A 339 18.11 12.58 8.81
C PRO A 339 18.71 12.02 7.51
N LEU A 340 18.03 12.10 6.36
CA LEU A 340 18.62 11.73 5.06
C LEU A 340 19.73 12.68 4.61
N GLY A 341 19.85 13.87 5.20
CA GLY A 341 20.86 14.88 4.81
C GLY A 341 20.61 15.49 3.42
N LEU A 342 19.35 15.48 2.97
CA LEU A 342 18.89 16.04 1.70
C LEU A 342 18.22 17.39 1.90
N ASP A 343 18.23 18.23 0.86
CA ASP A 343 17.34 19.38 0.79
C ASP A 343 15.91 18.90 0.52
N LEU A 344 15.02 19.14 1.49
CA LEU A 344 13.64 18.66 1.44
C LEU A 344 12.71 19.57 0.64
N GLY A 345 13.17 20.76 0.24
CA GLY A 345 12.34 21.75 -0.42
C GLY A 345 11.18 22.25 0.46
N ASP A 346 10.04 22.53 -0.15
CA ASP A 346 8.84 22.98 0.57
C ASP A 346 8.16 21.78 1.27
N PRO A 347 7.99 21.80 2.60
CA PRO A 347 7.45 20.68 3.34
C PRO A 347 5.98 20.39 3.00
N ALA A 348 5.21 21.33 2.42
CA ALA A 348 3.81 21.11 2.08
C ALA A 348 3.58 19.93 1.10
N ILE A 349 4.64 19.47 0.43
CA ILE A 349 4.61 18.29 -0.45
C ILE A 349 4.15 17.01 0.27
N TRP A 350 4.22 16.96 1.60
CA TRP A 350 3.75 15.83 2.41
C TRP A 350 2.29 15.45 2.11
N ALA A 351 1.44 16.43 1.77
CA ALA A 351 0.03 16.23 1.51
C ALA A 351 -0.26 15.51 0.18
N LEU A 352 0.75 15.37 -0.69
CA LEU A 352 0.64 14.68 -1.96
C LEU A 352 0.83 13.16 -1.84
N ASP A 353 1.38 12.68 -0.72
CA ASP A 353 1.61 11.24 -0.52
C ASP A 353 0.27 10.52 -0.36
N SER A 354 -0.11 9.72 -1.36
CA SER A 354 -1.40 9.02 -1.41
C SER A 354 -1.56 8.01 -0.27
N PHE A 355 -0.49 7.54 0.37
CA PHE A 355 -0.61 6.73 1.58
C PHE A 355 -1.34 7.49 2.69
N ARG A 356 -1.28 8.83 2.75
CA ARG A 356 -2.00 9.58 3.80
C ARG A 356 -3.49 9.68 3.57
N SER A 357 -3.94 9.59 2.32
CA SER A 357 -5.34 9.70 1.95
C SER A 357 -5.98 8.33 1.72
N ILE A 358 -5.37 7.47 0.91
CA ILE A 358 -5.90 6.19 0.47
C ILE A 358 -5.71 5.12 1.55
N ASP A 359 -4.45 4.83 1.90
CA ASP A 359 -4.07 3.72 2.80
C ASP A 359 -3.19 4.22 3.97
N PRO A 360 -3.77 5.00 4.92
CA PRO A 360 -3.01 5.54 6.04
C PRO A 360 -2.56 4.43 6.99
N VAL A 361 -1.42 4.65 7.63
CA VAL A 361 -0.81 3.70 8.58
C VAL A 361 -0.57 2.34 7.91
N TYR A 362 -0.19 2.35 6.63
CA TYR A 362 0.11 1.14 5.85
C TYR A 362 1.61 0.95 5.63
N ILE A 363 2.34 2.06 5.43
CA ILE A 363 3.71 2.06 4.90
C ILE A 363 4.72 1.27 5.76
N TYR A 364 4.41 1.03 7.03
CA TYR A 364 5.25 0.20 7.90
C TYR A 364 5.30 -1.27 7.43
N SER A 365 4.28 -1.76 6.74
CA SER A 365 4.18 -3.15 6.28
C SER A 365 5.33 -3.51 5.34
N TYR A 366 5.77 -2.57 4.49
CA TYR A 366 6.96 -2.73 3.64
C TYR A 366 8.27 -2.92 4.42
N VAL A 367 8.34 -2.43 5.66
CA VAL A 367 9.55 -2.51 6.50
C VAL A 367 9.51 -3.75 7.40
N LEU A 368 8.32 -4.23 7.76
CA LEU A 368 8.15 -5.46 8.52
C LEU A 368 8.40 -6.71 7.68
N GLY A 369 8.00 -6.68 6.41
CA GLY A 369 8.36 -7.70 5.41
C GLY A 369 9.85 -7.72 5.10
#